data_AF-A0A0L0HU47-F1
#
_entry.id   AF-A0A0L0HU47-F1
#
_cell.length_a   1.000
_cell.length_b   1.000
_cell.length_c   1.000
_cell.angle_alpha   90.00
_cell.angle_beta   90.00
_cell.angle_gamma   90.00
#
_symmetry.space_group_name_H-M   'P 1'
#
loop_
_entity.id
_entity.type
_entity.pdbx_description
1 polymer ?
#
loop_
_entity_poly.entity_id
_entity_poly.type
_entity_poly.pdbx_seq_one_letter_code
_entity_poly.pdbx_strand_id
1 'polypeptide(L)'
;MAPQYQDVSLAPVVDSKESMEREIEAYAEHIRNLFADVPALKPKYIPITRETFFTAFQDGILLAHIINEIKAKSVNIQKLNTHVNPEHLAPPAKADNVPQEHTKDLFEATNNLNICLDAARNVAVVVNVAAEDFLRKKPDLVLGVVWQLIRAHLLSDVNLPSHPELIRLLEPGESLTTLIGLTNDQVLLRWFNYHLARSGASKRIQNFGKDVTDSEAYLLLLRQVAPGHRKDATDELEAALKIPATEKEARAKAVLEAAERLGCRKFVTVADICNGHARLNLAFVATVFGKHIGIHLPTEEQAREIIDEVAVLKARIAQLEETVATQANELTAERAAHNASVADLENKLASETTRLESALEELRKAKEQDTETYTSQVAELQARFNALKDEQVRSVESQQAFRKHVGTRLGMVRSMLQDHMVAVKQDSSLAAKLGKLLGSNANSPERNDTPPPPAATKEPGTMEEELEYLSDDLQAFVKEVLDENREQKKIILVLATRTEQNEKINSMMGDKIREYTEHQIALNPIKEKKHKEHKEKEHKEKEHKEPKEHKEGKGVKAK
;
A
#
# COMPACT_ATOMS: atom_id res chain seq x y z
N MET A 1 31.58 -9.43 2.39
CA MET A 1 32.23 -10.28 3.41
C MET A 1 32.53 -11.61 2.76
N ALA A 2 33.81 -11.96 2.57
CA ALA A 2 34.18 -13.28 2.07
C ALA A 2 33.72 -14.34 3.10
N PRO A 3 33.06 -15.43 2.69
CA PRO A 3 32.64 -16.47 3.62
C PRO A 3 33.89 -17.10 4.26
N GLN A 4 33.98 -17.00 5.59
CA GLN A 4 34.96 -17.75 6.38
C GLN A 4 34.57 -19.22 6.33
N TYR A 5 35.22 -19.98 5.47
CA TYR A 5 35.10 -21.44 5.45
C TYR A 5 35.80 -22.00 6.69
N GLN A 6 35.02 -22.43 7.69
CA GLN A 6 35.50 -23.26 8.79
C GLN A 6 36.11 -24.55 8.24
N ASP A 7 37.15 -25.06 8.91
CA ASP A 7 37.80 -26.32 8.56
C ASP A 7 36.76 -27.45 8.51
N VAL A 8 36.49 -27.91 7.29
CA VAL A 8 35.38 -28.81 6.94
C VAL A 8 35.51 -30.18 7.62
N SER A 9 36.69 -30.49 8.18
CA SER A 9 37.01 -31.77 8.82
C SER A 9 36.73 -31.84 10.33
N LEU A 10 36.27 -30.78 10.99
CA LEU A 10 36.19 -30.69 12.47
C LEU A 10 34.75 -30.72 13.04
N ALA A 11 33.86 -31.55 12.50
CA ALA A 11 32.56 -31.82 13.13
C ALA A 11 32.70 -32.91 14.23
N PRO A 12 31.98 -32.80 15.36
CA PRO A 12 32.10 -33.73 16.49
C PRO A 12 31.57 -35.13 16.10
N VAL A 13 32.39 -36.15 16.34
CA VAL A 13 32.10 -37.55 16.07
C VAL A 13 31.05 -38.06 17.07
N VAL A 14 29.91 -38.52 16.56
CA VAL A 14 28.87 -39.21 17.32
C VAL A 14 29.24 -40.70 17.39
N ASP A 15 29.32 -41.22 18.61
CA ASP A 15 29.65 -42.61 19.00
C ASP A 15 31.05 -43.11 18.58
N SER A 16 32.06 -42.87 19.43
CA SER A 16 33.48 -42.89 19.03
C SER A 16 34.01 -44.25 18.57
N LYS A 17 33.47 -45.35 19.08
CA LYS A 17 34.01 -46.69 18.78
C LYS A 17 33.49 -47.23 17.45
N GLU A 18 32.18 -47.18 17.22
CA GLU A 18 31.60 -47.67 15.97
C GLU A 18 32.03 -46.79 14.79
N SER A 19 32.09 -45.47 14.99
CA SER A 19 32.63 -44.53 13.99
C SER A 19 34.09 -44.87 13.63
N MET A 20 34.92 -45.19 14.62
CA MET A 20 36.32 -45.58 14.40
C MET A 20 36.43 -46.89 13.61
N GLU A 21 35.63 -47.90 13.95
CA GLU A 21 35.63 -49.18 13.23
C GLU A 21 35.22 -49.03 11.76
N ARG A 22 34.30 -48.11 11.46
CA ARG A 22 33.91 -47.78 10.08
C ARG A 22 35.01 -47.03 9.33
N GLU A 23 35.68 -46.06 9.97
CA GLU A 23 36.86 -45.41 9.39
C GLU A 23 37.96 -46.42 9.05
N ILE A 24 38.26 -47.34 9.96
CA ILE A 24 39.27 -48.39 9.76
C ILE A 24 38.93 -49.25 8.53
N GLU A 25 37.68 -49.70 8.40
CA GLU A 25 37.28 -50.51 7.24
C GLU A 25 37.41 -49.72 5.93
N ALA A 26 36.91 -48.47 5.91
CA ALA A 26 36.95 -47.64 4.71
C ALA A 26 38.39 -47.32 4.27
N TYR A 27 39.28 -47.01 5.22
CA TYR A 27 40.69 -46.75 4.94
C TYR A 27 41.42 -48.03 4.52
N ALA A 28 41.15 -49.16 5.19
CA ALA A 28 41.70 -50.46 4.81
C ALA A 28 41.29 -50.84 3.38
N GLU A 29 40.02 -50.66 3.00
CA GLU A 29 39.52 -50.90 1.65
C GLU A 29 40.22 -50.03 0.61
N HIS A 30 40.39 -48.73 0.91
CA HIS A 30 41.10 -47.83 0.03
C HIS A 30 42.57 -48.24 -0.17
N ILE A 31 43.28 -48.58 0.91
CA ILE A 31 44.68 -49.04 0.86
C ILE A 31 44.80 -50.36 0.09
N ARG A 32 43.87 -51.31 0.29
CA ARG A 32 43.82 -52.57 -0.47
C ARG A 32 43.70 -52.30 -1.97
N ASN A 33 42.84 -51.36 -2.35
CA ASN A 33 42.63 -50.99 -3.75
C ASN A 33 43.84 -50.23 -4.33
N LEU A 34 44.47 -49.36 -3.54
CA LEU A 34 45.64 -48.57 -3.96
C LEU A 34 46.87 -49.45 -4.22
N PHE A 35 47.10 -50.45 -3.38
CA PHE A 35 48.27 -51.33 -3.47
C PHE A 35 47.94 -52.76 -3.92
N ALA A 36 46.81 -52.96 -4.61
CA ALA A 36 46.38 -54.27 -5.09
C ALA A 36 47.44 -54.94 -5.96
N ASP A 37 48.20 -54.17 -6.74
CA ASP A 37 49.17 -54.67 -7.72
C ASP A 37 50.63 -54.60 -7.26
N VAL A 38 50.90 -54.15 -6.02
CA VAL A 38 52.28 -53.97 -5.52
C VAL A 38 52.79 -55.24 -4.84
N PRO A 39 53.74 -56.00 -5.42
CA PRO A 39 54.19 -57.27 -4.86
C PRO A 39 55.00 -57.09 -3.56
N ALA A 40 55.71 -55.96 -3.43
CA ALA A 40 56.58 -55.69 -2.27
C ALA A 40 55.83 -55.62 -0.92
N LEU A 41 54.52 -55.35 -0.96
CA LEU A 41 53.67 -55.26 0.23
C LEU A 41 52.94 -56.59 0.55
N LYS A 42 52.98 -57.56 -0.37
CA LYS A 42 52.36 -58.88 -0.20
C LYS A 42 53.40 -59.91 0.25
N PRO A 43 53.08 -60.83 1.18
CA PRO A 43 51.84 -60.94 1.96
C PRO A 43 51.87 -60.15 3.27
N LYS A 44 52.99 -59.46 3.59
CA LYS A 44 53.25 -58.90 4.93
C LYS A 44 52.22 -57.85 5.38
N TYR A 45 51.74 -56.99 4.46
CA TYR A 45 50.82 -55.89 4.80
C TYR A 45 49.46 -55.99 4.09
N ILE A 46 49.42 -56.59 2.90
CA ILE A 46 48.20 -56.68 2.07
C ILE A 46 47.78 -58.15 1.92
N PRO A 47 46.51 -58.52 2.21
CA PRO A 47 45.39 -57.64 2.52
C PRO A 47 45.38 -57.13 3.96
N ILE A 48 45.16 -55.82 4.13
CA ILE A 48 44.96 -55.19 5.43
C ILE A 48 43.52 -55.41 5.89
N THR A 49 43.36 -55.88 7.14
CA THR A 49 42.06 -56.12 7.78
C THR A 49 41.88 -55.19 8.98
N ARG A 50 40.69 -55.17 9.59
CA ARG A 50 40.43 -54.35 10.79
C ARG A 50 41.39 -54.70 11.95
N GLU A 51 41.69 -55.98 12.09
CA GLU A 51 42.55 -56.51 13.17
C GLU A 51 44.02 -56.17 12.94
N THR A 52 44.48 -56.21 11.69
CA THR A 52 45.88 -55.92 11.33
C THR A 52 46.15 -54.46 11.01
N PHE A 53 45.13 -53.60 11.05
CA PHE A 53 45.24 -52.21 10.62
C PHE A 53 46.36 -51.48 11.34
N PHE A 54 46.34 -51.45 12.67
CA PHE A 54 47.35 -50.74 13.46
C PHE A 54 48.71 -51.41 13.45
N THR A 55 48.78 -52.75 13.36
CA THR A 55 50.05 -53.47 13.28
C THR A 55 50.76 -53.23 11.97
N ALA A 56 50.03 -53.08 10.86
CA ALA A 56 50.57 -52.83 9.54
C ALA A 56 51.34 -51.49 9.43
N PHE A 57 51.09 -50.53 10.33
CA PHE A 57 51.77 -49.23 10.35
C PHE A 57 52.93 -49.13 11.33
N GLN A 58 53.20 -50.14 12.16
CA GLN A 58 54.18 -50.05 13.25
C GLN A 58 55.64 -49.91 12.78
N ASP A 59 56.00 -50.45 11.63
CA ASP A 59 57.36 -50.41 11.09
C ASP A 59 57.60 -49.27 10.09
N GLY A 60 56.56 -48.49 9.79
CA GLY A 60 56.60 -47.34 8.88
C GLY A 60 56.65 -47.67 7.39
N ILE A 61 56.71 -48.94 6.98
CA ILE A 61 56.92 -49.31 5.56
C ILE A 61 55.68 -49.01 4.73
N LEU A 62 54.49 -49.42 5.21
CA LEU A 62 53.24 -49.10 4.55
C LEU A 62 53.00 -47.57 4.47
N LEU A 63 53.41 -46.84 5.51
CA LEU A 63 53.33 -45.39 5.56
C LEU A 63 54.19 -44.73 4.47
N ALA A 64 55.42 -45.21 4.29
CA ALA A 64 56.32 -44.74 3.24
C ALA A 64 55.74 -44.93 1.83
N HIS A 65 55.09 -46.07 1.58
CA HIS A 65 54.44 -46.34 0.30
C HIS A 65 53.27 -45.38 0.05
N ILE A 66 52.39 -45.14 1.03
CA ILE A 66 51.29 -44.16 0.90
C ILE A 66 51.83 -42.76 0.61
N ILE A 67 52.87 -42.32 1.32
CA ILE A 67 53.47 -41.00 1.11
C ILE A 67 54.02 -40.85 -0.31
N ASN A 68 54.63 -41.91 -0.86
CA ASN A 68 55.15 -41.90 -2.21
C ASN A 68 54.07 -41.91 -3.30
N GLU A 69 52.89 -42.45 -3.04
CA GLU A 69 51.74 -42.35 -3.95
C GLU A 69 51.20 -40.91 -4.02
N ILE A 70 51.22 -40.16 -2.91
CA ILE A 70 50.78 -38.76 -2.92
C ILE A 70 51.81 -37.87 -3.62
N LYS A 71 53.08 -38.07 -3.29
CA LYS A 71 54.19 -37.32 -3.87
C LYS A 71 55.37 -38.24 -4.11
N ALA A 72 55.60 -38.56 -5.37
CA ALA A 72 56.67 -39.45 -5.79
C ALA A 72 58.03 -39.02 -5.22
N LYS A 73 58.83 -40.01 -4.79
CA LYS A 73 60.20 -39.84 -4.25
C LYS A 73 60.28 -39.03 -2.95
N SER A 74 59.20 -38.90 -2.20
CA SER A 74 59.19 -38.26 -0.88
C SER A 74 59.97 -39.08 0.16
N VAL A 75 59.88 -40.41 0.09
CA VAL A 75 60.62 -41.33 0.96
C VAL A 75 61.42 -42.31 0.10
N ASN A 76 62.71 -42.44 0.38
CA ASN A 76 63.54 -43.45 -0.26
C ASN A 76 63.35 -44.80 0.46
N ILE A 77 62.45 -45.63 -0.07
CA ILE A 77 62.09 -46.94 0.51
C ILE A 77 63.32 -47.88 0.62
N GLN A 78 64.33 -47.75 -0.24
CA GLN A 78 65.55 -48.57 -0.18
C GLN A 78 66.43 -48.27 1.05
N LYS A 79 66.25 -47.11 1.68
CA LYS A 79 66.97 -46.72 2.89
C LYS A 79 66.23 -47.14 4.18
N LEU A 80 65.02 -47.66 4.05
CA LEU A 80 64.24 -48.13 5.20
C LEU A 80 64.67 -49.54 5.59
N ASN A 81 64.60 -49.80 6.89
CA ASN A 81 64.86 -51.13 7.44
C ASN A 81 63.63 -52.01 7.21
N THR A 82 63.70 -52.94 6.26
CA THR A 82 62.55 -53.78 5.84
C THR A 82 62.41 -55.07 6.64
N HIS A 83 63.47 -55.48 7.34
CA HIS A 83 63.55 -56.74 8.09
C HIS A 83 63.18 -56.59 9.57
N VAL A 84 62.23 -55.70 9.89
CA VAL A 84 61.70 -55.54 11.25
C VAL A 84 60.70 -56.65 11.55
N ASN A 85 60.91 -57.39 12.64
CA ASN A 85 59.95 -58.39 13.13
C ASN A 85 58.84 -57.71 13.97
N PRO A 86 57.56 -57.80 13.57
CA PRO A 86 56.46 -57.18 14.31
C PRO A 86 56.27 -57.74 15.73
N GLU A 87 56.66 -58.99 16.01
CA GLU A 87 56.59 -59.57 17.36
C GLU A 87 57.55 -58.86 18.33
N HIS A 88 58.66 -58.34 17.80
CA HIS A 88 59.68 -57.66 18.58
C HIS A 88 59.30 -56.23 18.98
N LEU A 89 58.27 -55.66 18.35
CA LEU A 89 57.77 -54.30 18.58
C LEU A 89 56.75 -54.21 19.73
N ALA A 90 56.30 -55.34 20.26
CA ALA A 90 55.42 -55.35 21.43
C ALA A 90 56.21 -54.99 22.71
N PRO A 91 55.61 -54.25 23.66
CA PRO A 91 56.27 -53.94 24.92
C PRO A 91 56.62 -55.24 25.67
N PRO A 92 57.85 -55.38 26.19
CA PRO A 92 58.29 -56.61 26.83
C PRO A 92 57.50 -56.86 28.12
N ALA A 93 57.09 -58.12 28.34
CA ALA A 93 56.30 -58.51 29.52
C ALA A 93 57.06 -58.37 30.86
N LYS A 94 58.39 -58.27 30.83
CA LYS A 94 59.27 -58.01 31.99
C LYS A 94 60.44 -57.12 31.56
N ALA A 95 60.71 -56.05 32.30
CA ALA A 95 61.75 -55.06 31.98
C ALA A 95 63.18 -55.57 32.17
N ASP A 96 63.37 -56.63 32.96
CA ASP A 96 64.69 -57.00 33.49
C ASP A 96 65.58 -57.81 32.52
N ASN A 97 65.07 -58.23 31.34
CA ASN A 97 65.86 -58.93 30.31
C ASN A 97 65.20 -58.80 28.91
N VAL A 98 65.33 -57.64 28.26
CA VAL A 98 64.89 -57.44 26.87
C VAL A 98 65.98 -57.97 25.92
N PRO A 99 65.69 -58.93 25.02
CA PRO A 99 66.67 -59.44 24.06
C PRO A 99 67.25 -58.32 23.18
N GLN A 100 68.53 -58.41 22.80
CA GLN A 100 69.19 -57.42 21.94
C GLN A 100 68.49 -57.24 20.58
N GLU A 101 67.90 -58.32 20.06
CA GLU A 101 67.12 -58.32 18.81
C GLU A 101 65.85 -57.46 18.92
N HIS A 102 65.16 -57.49 20.06
CA HIS A 102 64.00 -56.62 20.32
C HIS A 102 64.39 -55.14 20.29
N THR A 103 65.49 -54.80 20.95
CA THR A 103 65.99 -53.42 21.00
C THR A 103 66.41 -52.91 19.62
N LYS A 104 67.02 -53.78 18.80
CA LYS A 104 67.41 -53.46 17.42
C LYS A 104 66.19 -53.16 16.55
N ASP A 105 65.22 -54.09 16.51
CA ASP A 105 64.03 -53.95 15.66
C ASP A 105 63.19 -52.73 16.07
N LEU A 106 63.07 -52.46 17.37
CA LEU A 106 62.41 -51.27 17.89
C LEU A 106 63.10 -49.98 17.42
N PHE A 107 64.43 -49.94 17.46
CA PHE A 107 65.20 -48.79 16.98
C PHE A 107 65.06 -48.60 15.46
N GLU A 108 65.11 -49.69 14.70
CA GLU A 108 64.93 -49.67 13.25
C GLU A 108 63.53 -49.18 12.84
N ALA A 109 62.48 -49.68 13.51
CA ALA A 109 61.10 -49.22 13.31
C ALA A 109 60.94 -47.74 13.68
N THR A 110 61.52 -47.32 14.81
CA THR A 110 61.51 -45.92 15.24
C THR A 110 62.15 -45.01 14.19
N ASN A 111 63.29 -45.42 13.65
CA ASN A 111 63.99 -44.67 12.60
C ASN A 111 63.15 -44.58 11.32
N ASN A 112 62.56 -45.69 10.87
CA ASN A 112 61.67 -45.69 9.70
C ASN A 112 60.48 -44.73 9.90
N LEU A 113 59.82 -44.81 11.07
CA LEU A 113 58.68 -43.96 11.41
C LEU A 113 59.06 -42.48 11.45
N ASN A 114 60.22 -42.12 12.01
CA ASN A 114 60.68 -40.73 12.02
C ASN A 114 60.89 -40.19 10.60
N ILE A 115 61.53 -40.96 9.71
CA ILE A 115 61.70 -40.61 8.29
C ILE A 115 60.33 -40.41 7.63
N CYS A 116 59.37 -41.30 7.88
CA CYS A 116 58.04 -41.21 7.30
C CYS A 116 57.24 -40.02 7.85
N LEU A 117 57.33 -39.72 9.14
CA LEU A 117 56.64 -38.59 9.76
C LEU A 117 57.22 -37.25 9.28
N ASP A 118 58.54 -37.17 9.13
CA ASP A 118 59.19 -35.99 8.54
C ASP A 118 58.75 -35.76 7.10
N ALA A 119 58.66 -36.83 6.30
CA ALA A 119 58.13 -36.75 4.94
C ALA A 119 56.63 -36.40 4.90
N ALA A 120 55.83 -36.99 5.78
CA ALA A 120 54.38 -36.75 5.86
C ALA A 120 54.05 -35.29 6.14
N ARG A 121 54.83 -34.60 6.99
CA ARG A 121 54.64 -33.16 7.29
C ARG A 121 54.81 -32.25 6.07
N ASN A 122 55.51 -32.71 5.03
CA ASN A 122 55.68 -31.95 3.78
C ASN A 122 54.53 -32.18 2.78
N VAL A 123 53.63 -33.12 3.06
CA VAL A 123 52.58 -33.56 2.14
C VAL A 123 51.19 -33.33 2.74
N ALA A 124 51.04 -33.51 4.05
CA ALA A 124 49.78 -33.38 4.77
C ALA A 124 49.98 -32.69 6.12
N VAL A 125 48.87 -32.20 6.70
CA VAL A 125 48.88 -31.51 7.99
C VAL A 125 48.96 -32.55 9.11
N VAL A 126 50.18 -32.89 9.51
CA VAL A 126 50.46 -33.82 10.61
C VAL A 126 51.09 -33.04 11.77
N VAL A 127 50.38 -32.94 12.90
CA VAL A 127 50.81 -32.17 14.08
C VAL A 127 50.79 -33.06 15.32
N ASN A 128 51.81 -32.94 16.17
CA ASN A 128 51.90 -33.59 17.50
C ASN A 128 51.82 -35.13 17.49
N VAL A 129 52.40 -35.79 16.48
CA VAL A 129 52.53 -37.26 16.44
C VAL A 129 54.00 -37.66 16.35
N ALA A 130 54.40 -38.64 17.17
CA ALA A 130 55.74 -39.21 17.24
C ALA A 130 55.74 -40.70 16.85
N ALA A 131 56.92 -41.26 16.56
CA ALA A 131 57.09 -42.68 16.27
C ALA A 131 56.52 -43.59 17.37
N GLU A 132 56.65 -43.19 18.64
CA GLU A 132 56.14 -43.93 19.79
C GLU A 132 54.62 -44.15 19.73
N ASP A 133 53.87 -43.22 19.14
CA ASP A 133 52.41 -43.33 19.02
C ASP A 133 52.00 -44.47 18.07
N PHE A 134 52.78 -44.68 17.01
CA PHE A 134 52.62 -45.81 16.09
C PHE A 134 53.06 -47.12 16.73
N LEU A 135 54.21 -47.14 17.40
CA LEU A 135 54.72 -48.32 18.09
C LEU A 135 53.73 -48.82 19.15
N ARG A 136 53.11 -47.89 19.90
CA ARG A 136 52.05 -48.21 20.88
C ARG A 136 50.65 -48.42 20.28
N LYS A 137 50.50 -48.31 18.96
CA LYS A 137 49.22 -48.48 18.24
C LYS A 137 48.12 -47.56 18.78
N LYS A 138 48.45 -46.31 19.14
CA LYS A 138 47.46 -45.36 19.68
C LYS A 138 46.39 -45.06 18.62
N PRO A 139 45.13 -45.52 18.79
CA PRO A 139 44.16 -45.54 17.69
C PRO A 139 43.90 -44.17 17.09
N ASP A 140 43.62 -43.16 17.93
CA ASP A 140 43.25 -41.82 17.48
C ASP A 140 44.36 -41.13 16.67
N LEU A 141 45.61 -41.32 17.08
CA LEU A 141 46.76 -40.67 16.46
C LEU A 141 47.14 -41.36 15.14
N VAL A 142 47.21 -42.69 15.15
CA VAL A 142 47.52 -43.46 13.94
C VAL A 142 46.43 -43.25 12.89
N LEU A 143 45.15 -43.34 13.28
CA LEU A 143 44.03 -43.14 12.38
C LEU A 143 43.98 -41.69 11.86
N GLY A 144 44.30 -40.71 12.70
CA GLY A 144 44.40 -39.30 12.31
C GLY A 144 45.47 -39.07 11.23
N VAL A 145 46.66 -39.65 11.37
CA VAL A 145 47.73 -39.52 10.35
C VAL A 145 47.36 -40.23 9.06
N VAL A 146 46.84 -41.47 9.16
CA VAL A 146 46.42 -42.23 7.97
C VAL A 146 45.32 -41.49 7.22
N TRP A 147 44.34 -40.93 7.93
CA TRP A 147 43.31 -40.07 7.32
C TRP A 147 43.92 -38.88 6.59
N GLN A 148 44.84 -38.14 7.20
CA GLN A 148 45.44 -36.96 6.56
C GLN A 148 46.18 -37.32 5.28
N LEU A 149 46.84 -38.49 5.23
CA LEU A 149 47.49 -38.99 4.03
C LEU A 149 46.49 -39.44 2.96
N ILE A 150 45.45 -40.20 3.34
CA ILE A 150 44.39 -40.60 2.40
C ILE A 150 43.69 -39.35 1.84
N ARG A 151 43.39 -38.37 2.68
CA ARG A 151 42.81 -37.09 2.27
C ARG A 151 43.72 -36.35 1.28
N ALA A 152 45.01 -36.27 1.57
CA ALA A 152 45.97 -35.64 0.66
C ALA A 152 46.06 -36.38 -0.69
N HIS A 153 45.97 -37.72 -0.69
CA HIS A 153 45.91 -38.52 -1.91
C HIS A 153 44.62 -38.27 -2.71
N LEU A 154 43.45 -38.37 -2.07
CA LEU A 154 42.15 -38.20 -2.73
C LEU A 154 41.96 -36.80 -3.31
N LEU A 155 42.58 -35.80 -2.67
CA LEU A 155 42.49 -34.40 -3.09
C LEU A 155 43.68 -33.97 -3.95
N SER A 156 44.64 -34.85 -4.28
CA SER A 156 45.86 -34.48 -5.01
C SER A 156 45.53 -33.87 -6.37
N ASP A 157 44.47 -34.36 -7.00
CA ASP A 157 44.07 -33.97 -8.35
C ASP A 157 42.99 -32.87 -8.34
N VAL A 158 42.44 -32.51 -7.17
CA VAL A 158 41.40 -31.48 -7.03
C VAL A 158 42.04 -30.08 -7.08
N ASN A 159 42.61 -29.73 -8.23
CA ASN A 159 43.26 -28.46 -8.47
C ASN A 159 43.20 -28.05 -9.95
N LEU A 160 43.40 -26.75 -10.19
CA LEU A 160 43.31 -26.17 -11.52
C LEU A 160 44.36 -26.69 -12.54
N PRO A 161 45.63 -26.98 -12.15
CA PRO A 161 46.58 -27.60 -13.06
C PRO A 161 46.15 -28.97 -13.61
N SER A 162 45.50 -29.78 -12.78
CA SER A 162 45.01 -31.11 -13.18
C SER A 162 43.68 -31.01 -13.95
N HIS A 163 42.85 -30.04 -13.59
CA HIS A 163 41.52 -29.81 -14.15
C HIS A 163 41.30 -28.33 -14.50
N PRO A 164 41.73 -27.88 -15.69
CA PRO A 164 41.54 -26.50 -16.16
C PRO A 164 40.08 -26.03 -16.16
N GLU A 165 39.13 -26.96 -16.34
CA GLU A 165 37.69 -26.72 -16.30
C GLU A 165 37.19 -26.11 -14.98
N LEU A 166 37.94 -26.27 -13.88
CA LEU A 166 37.61 -25.68 -12.59
C LEU A 166 37.63 -24.14 -12.61
N ILE A 167 38.14 -23.50 -13.67
CA ILE A 167 37.99 -22.06 -13.88
C ILE A 167 36.52 -21.61 -13.85
N ARG A 168 35.57 -22.52 -14.16
CA ARG A 168 34.12 -22.26 -14.08
C ARG A 168 33.59 -22.13 -12.66
N LEU A 169 34.38 -22.49 -11.65
CA LEU A 169 34.05 -22.31 -10.23
C LEU A 169 34.28 -20.88 -9.73
N LEU A 170 34.80 -19.99 -10.58
CA LEU A 170 35.03 -18.59 -10.25
C LEU A 170 33.70 -17.87 -10.03
N GLU A 171 33.53 -17.24 -8.87
CA GLU A 171 32.32 -16.47 -8.56
C GLU A 171 32.39 -15.06 -9.21
N PRO A 172 31.24 -14.39 -9.44
CA PRO A 172 31.23 -13.07 -10.09
C PRO A 172 32.09 -12.04 -9.34
N GLY A 173 33.04 -11.43 -10.04
CA GLY A 173 33.97 -10.44 -9.46
C GLY A 173 35.17 -11.02 -8.72
N GLU A 174 35.32 -12.35 -8.69
CA GLU A 174 36.48 -13.02 -8.12
C GLU A 174 37.64 -13.11 -9.14
N SER A 175 38.88 -13.07 -8.65
CA SER A 175 40.08 -13.24 -9.48
C SER A 175 40.55 -14.70 -9.54
N LEU A 176 41.20 -15.10 -10.63
CA LEU A 176 41.78 -16.44 -10.75
C LEU A 176 42.77 -16.76 -9.62
N THR A 177 43.53 -15.76 -9.17
CA THR A 177 44.46 -15.90 -8.05
C THR A 177 43.76 -16.31 -6.76
N THR A 178 42.53 -15.84 -6.53
CA THR A 178 41.73 -16.22 -5.37
C THR A 178 41.37 -17.70 -5.41
N LEU A 179 40.97 -18.22 -6.58
CA LEU A 179 40.65 -19.64 -6.78
C LEU A 179 41.89 -20.53 -6.56
N ILE A 180 43.06 -20.11 -7.07
CA ILE A 180 44.33 -20.83 -6.89
C ILE A 180 44.78 -20.82 -5.42
N GLY A 181 44.44 -19.77 -4.68
CA GLY A 181 44.76 -19.65 -3.25
C GLY A 181 43.90 -20.50 -2.32
N LEU A 182 42.85 -21.16 -2.82
CA LEU A 182 42.00 -22.03 -2.02
C LEU A 182 42.68 -23.36 -1.70
N THR A 183 42.29 -23.96 -0.57
CA THR A 183 42.65 -25.35 -0.29
C THR A 183 41.85 -26.31 -1.16
N ASN A 184 42.36 -27.51 -1.40
CA ASN A 184 41.69 -28.50 -2.26
C ASN A 184 40.28 -28.87 -1.74
N ASP A 185 40.04 -28.88 -0.42
CA ASP A 185 38.70 -29.09 0.15
C ASP A 185 37.74 -27.95 -0.16
N GLN A 186 38.23 -26.70 -0.14
CA GLN A 186 37.43 -25.54 -0.50
C GLN A 186 37.09 -25.57 -1.98
N VAL A 187 38.02 -25.99 -2.84
CA VAL A 187 37.77 -26.22 -4.27
C VAL A 187 36.71 -27.30 -4.45
N LEU A 188 36.81 -28.43 -3.74
CA LEU A 188 35.81 -29.51 -3.80
C LEU A 188 34.42 -29.04 -3.34
N LEU A 189 34.35 -28.25 -2.27
CA LEU A 189 33.11 -27.70 -1.75
C LEU A 189 32.49 -26.67 -2.72
N ARG A 190 33.33 -25.86 -3.39
CA ARG A 190 32.87 -24.96 -4.46
C ARG A 190 32.36 -25.74 -5.67
N TRP A 191 33.05 -26.79 -6.06
CA TRP A 191 32.63 -27.69 -7.13
C TRP A 191 31.26 -28.32 -6.82
N PHE A 192 31.05 -28.81 -5.61
CA PHE A 192 29.77 -29.36 -5.19
C PHE A 192 28.66 -28.29 -5.32
N ASN A 193 28.90 -27.10 -4.76
CA ASN A 193 27.93 -26.01 -4.80
C ASN A 193 27.66 -25.45 -6.20
N TYR A 194 28.64 -25.51 -7.10
CA TYR A 194 28.46 -25.15 -8.51
C TYR A 194 27.38 -26.01 -9.17
N HIS A 195 27.43 -27.33 -8.94
CA HIS A 195 26.41 -28.26 -9.46
C HIS A 195 25.06 -28.09 -8.77
N LEU A 196 25.04 -27.84 -7.46
CA LEU A 196 23.79 -27.56 -6.75
C LEU A 196 23.10 -26.32 -7.30
N ALA A 197 23.82 -25.23 -7.53
CA ALA A 197 23.26 -24.00 -8.09
C ALA A 197 22.64 -24.24 -9.49
N ARG A 198 23.31 -25.04 -10.34
CA ARG A 198 22.81 -25.42 -11.67
C ARG A 198 21.59 -26.33 -11.62
N SER A 199 21.45 -27.12 -10.55
CA SER A 199 20.31 -28.00 -10.32
C SER A 199 19.03 -27.24 -9.89
N GLY A 200 19.13 -25.93 -9.63
CA GLY A 200 18.05 -25.09 -9.11
C GLY A 200 17.91 -25.10 -7.58
N ALA A 201 18.88 -25.70 -6.87
CA ALA A 201 18.86 -25.76 -5.42
C ALA A 201 19.07 -24.36 -4.82
N SER A 202 18.21 -23.95 -3.89
CA SER A 202 18.35 -22.70 -3.14
C SER A 202 19.38 -22.79 -2.01
N LYS A 203 19.63 -24.00 -1.50
CA LYS A 203 20.57 -24.26 -0.41
C LYS A 203 21.96 -24.61 -0.95
N ARG A 204 22.98 -24.00 -0.36
CA ARG A 204 24.39 -24.35 -0.55
C ARG A 204 24.89 -25.10 0.68
N ILE A 205 25.77 -26.07 0.46
CA ILE A 205 26.44 -26.77 1.55
C ILE A 205 27.70 -26.01 1.97
N GLN A 206 27.98 -26.02 3.27
CA GLN A 206 29.18 -25.44 3.87
C GLN A 206 30.12 -26.50 4.46
N ASN A 207 29.61 -27.71 4.67
CA ASN A 207 30.37 -28.83 5.20
C ASN A 207 29.89 -30.18 4.63
N PHE A 208 30.74 -31.21 4.72
CA PHE A 208 30.39 -32.59 4.33
C PHE A 208 29.84 -33.42 5.50
N GLY A 209 29.36 -32.77 6.56
CA GLY A 209 28.77 -33.42 7.73
C GLY A 209 27.26 -33.23 7.75
N LYS A 210 26.80 -32.23 8.50
CA LYS A 210 25.37 -31.97 8.75
C LYS A 210 24.58 -31.67 7.48
N ASP A 211 25.20 -30.94 6.55
CA ASP A 211 24.51 -30.40 5.36
C ASP A 211 24.22 -31.46 4.30
N VAL A 212 24.80 -32.66 4.42
CA VAL A 212 24.61 -33.77 3.48
C VAL A 212 23.79 -34.93 4.07
N THR A 213 23.35 -34.83 5.33
CA THR A 213 22.69 -35.93 6.07
C THR A 213 21.34 -36.35 5.51
N ASP A 214 20.66 -35.46 4.80
CA ASP A 214 19.36 -35.72 4.19
C ASP A 214 19.48 -36.33 2.78
N SER A 215 20.70 -36.50 2.27
CA SER A 215 21.00 -37.05 0.93
C SER A 215 20.44 -36.25 -0.25
N GLU A 216 19.75 -35.13 -0.03
CA GLU A 216 19.18 -34.31 -1.11
C GLU A 216 20.30 -33.70 -1.96
N ALA A 217 21.29 -33.12 -1.29
CA ALA A 217 22.47 -32.53 -1.93
C ALA A 217 23.21 -33.57 -2.79
N TYR A 218 23.33 -34.82 -2.33
CA TYR A 218 23.96 -35.90 -3.09
C TYR A 218 23.16 -36.32 -4.31
N LEU A 219 21.84 -36.48 -4.19
CA LEU A 219 20.98 -36.83 -5.32
C LEU A 219 21.05 -35.76 -6.42
N LEU A 220 21.01 -34.48 -6.03
CA LEU A 220 21.13 -33.36 -6.97
C LEU A 220 22.50 -33.30 -7.63
N LEU A 221 23.58 -33.54 -6.88
CA LEU A 221 24.94 -33.61 -7.41
C LEU A 221 25.06 -34.76 -8.42
N LEU A 222 24.70 -35.99 -8.03
CA LEU A 222 24.82 -37.16 -8.90
C LEU A 222 23.99 -36.99 -10.17
N ARG A 223 22.83 -36.34 -10.10
CA ARG A 223 22.00 -36.03 -11.27
C ARG A 223 22.71 -35.10 -12.25
N GLN A 224 23.42 -34.08 -11.76
CA GLN A 224 24.15 -33.13 -12.61
C GLN A 224 25.42 -33.72 -13.20
N VAL A 225 26.06 -34.61 -12.44
CA VAL A 225 27.37 -35.15 -12.78
C VAL A 225 27.27 -36.46 -13.57
N ALA A 226 26.12 -37.15 -13.52
CA ALA A 226 25.86 -38.35 -14.29
C ALA A 226 26.03 -38.09 -15.80
N PRO A 227 26.78 -38.94 -16.53
CA PRO A 227 27.03 -38.71 -17.94
C PRO A 227 25.74 -38.92 -18.75
N GLY A 228 25.46 -38.00 -19.70
CA GLY A 228 24.16 -37.90 -20.38
C GLY A 228 23.69 -39.11 -21.18
N HIS A 229 24.56 -40.09 -21.44
CA HIS A 229 24.22 -41.37 -22.06
C HIS A 229 23.69 -42.43 -21.08
N ARG A 230 23.64 -42.15 -19.78
CA ARG A 230 23.09 -43.05 -18.74
C ARG A 230 21.74 -42.57 -18.23
N LYS A 231 20.73 -42.57 -19.11
CA LYS A 231 19.36 -42.13 -18.80
C LYS A 231 18.75 -42.91 -17.63
N ASP A 232 19.03 -44.21 -17.54
CA ASP A 232 18.53 -45.08 -16.47
C ASP A 232 18.95 -44.59 -15.07
N ALA A 233 20.17 -44.06 -14.93
CA ALA A 233 20.65 -43.54 -13.65
C ALA A 233 19.98 -42.20 -13.28
N THR A 234 19.66 -41.36 -14.26
CA THR A 234 18.94 -40.09 -14.04
C THR A 234 17.48 -40.32 -13.64
N ASP A 235 16.78 -41.29 -14.25
CA ASP A 235 15.37 -41.57 -13.95
C ASP A 235 15.19 -42.09 -12.50
N GLU A 236 16.11 -42.95 -12.06
CA GLU A 236 16.14 -43.45 -10.67
C GLU A 236 16.45 -42.33 -9.67
N LEU A 237 17.38 -41.42 -10.00
CA LEU A 237 17.69 -40.25 -9.17
C LEU A 237 16.47 -39.31 -9.05
N GLU A 238 15.69 -39.14 -10.12
CA GLU A 238 14.43 -38.40 -10.06
C GLU A 238 13.37 -39.09 -9.21
N ALA A 239 13.28 -40.41 -9.26
CA ALA A 239 12.39 -41.17 -8.38
C ALA A 239 12.84 -41.02 -6.91
N ALA A 240 14.14 -41.07 -6.64
CA ALA A 240 14.70 -40.91 -5.30
C ALA A 240 14.49 -39.50 -4.72
N LEU A 241 14.49 -38.45 -5.56
CA LEU A 241 14.17 -37.08 -5.14
C LEU A 241 12.70 -36.91 -4.71
N LYS A 242 11.80 -37.80 -5.14
CA LYS A 242 10.38 -37.79 -4.71
C LYS A 242 10.18 -38.44 -3.34
N ILE A 243 11.18 -39.14 -2.80
CA ILE A 243 11.11 -39.75 -1.48
C ILE A 243 11.06 -38.63 -0.42
N PRO A 244 10.13 -38.70 0.56
CA PRO A 244 9.99 -37.67 1.58
C PRO A 244 11.26 -37.42 2.38
N ALA A 245 11.43 -36.17 2.84
CA ALA A 245 12.64 -35.79 3.57
C ALA A 245 12.84 -36.53 4.92
N THR A 246 11.76 -37.10 5.45
CA THR A 246 11.73 -37.92 6.67
C THR A 246 12.43 -39.26 6.49
N GLU A 247 12.47 -39.81 5.29
CA GLU A 247 13.06 -41.13 4.99
C GLU A 247 14.51 -41.00 4.52
N LYS A 248 15.39 -40.52 5.43
CA LYS A 248 16.80 -40.27 5.12
C LYS A 248 17.55 -41.54 4.71
N GLU A 249 17.27 -42.67 5.34
CA GLU A 249 17.92 -43.96 5.03
C GLU A 249 17.58 -44.46 3.62
N ALA A 250 16.31 -44.35 3.21
CA ALA A 250 15.88 -44.74 1.88
C ALA A 250 16.56 -43.88 0.79
N ARG A 251 16.65 -42.56 1.01
CA ARG A 251 17.37 -41.65 0.11
C ARG A 251 18.86 -41.92 0.08
N ALA A 252 19.50 -42.14 1.23
CA ALA A 252 20.92 -42.48 1.30
C ALA A 252 21.21 -43.82 0.58
N LYS A 253 20.33 -44.82 0.70
CA LYS A 253 20.45 -46.08 -0.06
C LYS A 253 20.40 -45.84 -1.57
N ALA A 254 19.45 -45.03 -2.04
CA ALA A 254 19.34 -44.66 -3.46
C ALA A 254 20.59 -43.92 -3.97
N VAL A 255 21.18 -43.03 -3.15
CA VAL A 255 22.46 -42.37 -3.46
C VAL A 255 23.58 -43.40 -3.69
N LEU A 256 23.69 -44.40 -2.81
CA LEU A 256 24.75 -45.41 -2.94
C LEU A 256 24.53 -46.34 -4.13
N GLU A 257 23.29 -46.72 -4.43
CA GLU A 257 22.95 -47.51 -5.62
C GLU A 257 23.28 -46.75 -6.91
N ALA A 258 22.93 -45.46 -6.97
CA ALA A 258 23.30 -44.59 -8.09
C ALA A 258 24.82 -44.43 -8.21
N ALA A 259 25.52 -44.23 -7.08
CA ALA A 259 26.97 -44.13 -7.05
C ALA A 259 27.66 -45.43 -7.47
N GLU A 260 27.10 -46.59 -7.15
CA GLU A 260 27.61 -47.90 -7.55
C GLU A 260 27.52 -48.08 -9.07
N ARG A 261 26.38 -47.72 -9.66
CA ARG A 261 26.22 -47.71 -11.12
C ARG A 261 27.26 -46.79 -11.76
N LEU A 262 27.49 -45.60 -11.21
CA LEU A 262 28.49 -44.65 -11.70
C LEU A 262 29.94 -45.07 -11.44
N GLY A 263 30.19 -46.16 -10.69
CA GLY A 263 31.52 -46.65 -10.35
C GLY A 263 32.23 -45.82 -9.28
N CYS A 264 31.47 -45.09 -8.45
CA CYS A 264 31.95 -44.15 -7.43
C CYS A 264 31.63 -44.58 -5.99
N ARG A 265 30.95 -45.70 -5.77
CA ARG A 265 30.62 -46.19 -4.42
C ARG A 265 31.88 -46.65 -3.68
N LYS A 266 32.45 -45.75 -2.87
CA LYS A 266 33.60 -46.01 -1.98
C LYS A 266 33.42 -45.24 -0.66
N PHE A 267 34.08 -45.70 0.41
CA PHE A 267 34.19 -45.09 1.74
C PHE A 267 32.91 -45.00 2.60
N VAL A 268 31.74 -44.75 2.02
CA VAL A 268 30.51 -44.45 2.78
C VAL A 268 29.50 -45.58 2.77
N THR A 269 28.84 -45.76 3.91
CA THR A 269 27.61 -46.55 4.04
C THR A 269 26.39 -45.64 4.24
N VAL A 270 25.18 -46.22 4.19
CA VAL A 270 23.92 -45.50 4.42
C VAL A 270 23.95 -44.78 5.78
N ALA A 271 24.43 -45.47 6.81
CA ALA A 271 24.52 -44.92 8.15
C ALA A 271 25.53 -43.76 8.24
N ASP A 272 26.61 -43.77 7.46
CA ASP A 272 27.63 -42.71 7.50
C ASP A 272 27.16 -41.42 6.86
N ILE A 273 26.30 -41.52 5.83
CA ILE A 273 25.62 -40.37 5.24
C ILE A 273 24.61 -39.81 6.24
N CYS A 274 23.72 -40.66 6.78
CA CYS A 274 22.68 -40.22 7.72
C CYS A 274 23.24 -39.62 9.02
N ASN A 275 24.35 -40.16 9.53
CA ASN A 275 25.03 -39.66 10.73
C ASN A 275 25.92 -38.44 10.43
N GLY A 276 26.17 -38.10 9.16
CA GLY A 276 26.99 -36.95 8.78
C GLY A 276 28.47 -37.12 9.10
N HIS A 277 29.02 -38.32 8.86
CA HIS A 277 30.43 -38.60 9.12
C HIS A 277 31.34 -37.82 8.15
N ALA A 278 31.87 -36.67 8.58
CA ALA A 278 32.52 -35.70 7.70
C ALA A 278 33.68 -36.28 6.86
N ARG A 279 34.55 -37.11 7.45
CA ARG A 279 35.71 -37.71 6.75
C ARG A 279 35.29 -38.64 5.62
N LEU A 280 34.43 -39.61 5.90
CA LEU A 280 33.95 -40.57 4.90
C LEU A 280 33.16 -39.87 3.80
N ASN A 281 32.31 -38.89 4.15
CA ASN A 281 31.58 -38.08 3.18
C ASN A 281 32.52 -37.26 2.28
N LEU A 282 33.57 -36.62 2.82
CA LEU A 282 34.60 -35.95 2.01
C LEU A 282 35.26 -36.92 1.02
N ALA A 283 35.64 -38.11 1.49
CA ALA A 283 36.29 -39.12 0.66
C ALA A 283 35.38 -39.64 -0.46
N PHE A 284 34.09 -39.80 -0.16
CA PHE A 284 33.06 -40.13 -1.16
C PHE A 284 32.94 -39.03 -2.22
N VAL A 285 32.80 -37.77 -1.81
CA VAL A 285 32.72 -36.63 -2.74
C VAL A 285 33.96 -36.52 -3.62
N ALA A 286 35.16 -36.68 -3.04
CA ALA A 286 36.41 -36.68 -3.80
C ALA A 286 36.46 -37.82 -4.84
N THR A 287 35.93 -39.01 -4.49
CA THR A 287 35.80 -40.14 -5.42
C THR A 287 34.85 -39.82 -6.57
N VAL A 288 33.72 -39.17 -6.28
CA VAL A 288 32.77 -38.72 -7.32
C VAL A 288 33.44 -37.70 -8.24
N PHE A 289 34.11 -36.69 -7.68
CA PHE A 289 34.84 -35.68 -8.44
C PHE A 289 35.88 -36.30 -9.39
N GLY A 290 36.75 -37.18 -8.88
CA GLY A 290 37.82 -37.79 -9.68
C GLY A 290 37.31 -38.70 -10.81
N LYS A 291 36.10 -39.25 -10.68
CA LYS A 291 35.47 -40.07 -11.73
C LYS A 291 34.66 -39.23 -12.72
N HIS A 292 33.93 -38.26 -12.21
CA HIS A 292 32.99 -37.45 -12.98
C HIS A 292 33.03 -36.01 -12.44
N ILE A 293 33.63 -35.11 -13.20
CA ILE A 293 33.68 -33.68 -12.81
C ILE A 293 32.39 -32.98 -13.22
N GLY A 294 31.76 -33.40 -14.31
CA GLY A 294 30.52 -32.81 -14.83
C GLY A 294 30.65 -31.38 -15.34
N ILE A 295 31.88 -30.84 -15.43
CA ILE A 295 32.15 -29.52 -15.99
C ILE A 295 32.86 -29.72 -17.32
N HIS A 296 32.29 -29.16 -18.38
CA HIS A 296 32.87 -29.17 -19.71
C HIS A 296 33.26 -27.75 -20.10
N LEU A 297 34.50 -27.58 -20.54
CA LEU A 297 34.91 -26.36 -21.24
C LEU A 297 34.25 -26.38 -22.62
N PRO A 298 33.63 -25.26 -23.06
CA PRO A 298 33.10 -25.18 -24.40
C PRO A 298 34.23 -25.40 -25.40
N THR A 299 33.94 -26.16 -26.45
CA THR A 299 34.87 -26.35 -27.58
C THR A 299 35.16 -25.00 -28.25
N GLU A 300 36.25 -24.85 -29.00
CA GLU A 300 36.53 -23.59 -29.71
C GLU A 300 35.35 -23.11 -30.58
N GLU A 301 34.64 -24.05 -31.22
CA GLU A 301 33.43 -23.78 -32.01
C GLU A 301 32.31 -23.20 -31.14
N GLN A 302 31.98 -23.87 -30.03
CA GLN A 302 30.97 -23.39 -29.08
C GLN A 302 31.36 -22.06 -28.43
N ALA A 303 32.65 -21.84 -28.17
CA ALA A 303 33.13 -20.58 -27.63
C ALA A 303 32.98 -19.43 -28.64
N ARG A 304 33.25 -19.69 -29.94
CA ARG A 304 33.01 -18.72 -31.02
C ARG A 304 31.53 -18.39 -31.16
N GLU A 305 30.65 -19.39 -31.17
CA GLU A 305 29.20 -19.19 -31.20
C GLU A 305 28.72 -18.32 -30.03
N ILE A 306 29.19 -18.60 -28.81
CA ILE A 306 28.86 -17.78 -27.63
C ILE A 306 29.37 -16.34 -27.78
N ILE A 307 30.57 -16.14 -28.33
CA ILE A 307 31.12 -14.80 -28.56
C ILE A 307 30.28 -14.02 -29.58
N ASP A 308 29.87 -14.68 -30.66
CA ASP A 308 29.03 -14.08 -31.69
C ASP A 308 27.64 -13.73 -31.13
N GLU A 309 27.02 -14.63 -30.36
CA GLU A 309 25.76 -14.36 -29.65
C GLU A 309 25.88 -13.17 -28.70
N VAL A 310 26.96 -13.10 -27.91
CA VAL A 310 27.20 -11.99 -26.99
C VAL A 310 27.41 -10.67 -27.76
N ALA A 311 28.07 -10.70 -28.92
CA ALA A 311 28.23 -9.52 -29.77
C ALA A 311 26.87 -9.00 -30.29
N VAL A 312 26.00 -9.91 -30.76
CA VAL A 312 24.64 -9.58 -31.20
C VAL A 312 23.80 -9.01 -30.05
N LEU A 313 23.85 -9.64 -28.88
CA LEU A 313 23.13 -9.17 -27.70
C LEU A 313 23.61 -7.79 -27.24
N LYS A 314 24.92 -7.53 -27.24
CA LYS A 314 25.47 -6.20 -26.94
C LYS A 314 24.99 -5.14 -27.93
N ALA A 315 24.97 -5.45 -29.22
CA ALA A 315 24.42 -4.54 -30.23
C ALA A 315 22.92 -4.27 -30.00
N ARG A 316 22.16 -5.31 -29.62
CA ARG A 316 20.73 -5.16 -29.31
C ARG A 316 20.49 -4.31 -28.06
N ILE A 317 21.31 -4.47 -27.02
CA ILE A 317 21.25 -3.64 -25.81
C ILE A 317 21.50 -2.17 -26.17
N ALA A 318 22.54 -1.86 -26.95
CA ALA A 318 22.81 -0.50 -27.38
C ALA A 318 21.65 0.14 -28.17
N GLN A 319 21.02 -0.63 -29.08
CA GLN A 319 19.83 -0.16 -29.80
C GLN A 319 18.63 0.11 -28.86
N LEU A 320 18.43 -0.75 -27.86
CA LEU A 320 17.36 -0.57 -26.87
C LEU A 320 17.63 0.64 -25.99
N GLU A 321 18.87 0.86 -25.57
CA GLU A 321 19.27 2.05 -24.80
C GLU A 321 19.02 3.34 -25.59
N GLU A 322 19.33 3.37 -26.89
CA GLU A 322 19.02 4.50 -27.77
C GLU A 322 17.50 4.71 -27.94
N THR A 323 16.75 3.62 -28.12
CA THR A 323 15.28 3.68 -28.23
C THR A 323 14.65 4.20 -26.94
N VAL A 324 15.15 3.77 -25.77
CA VAL A 324 14.68 4.27 -24.47
C VAL A 324 15.02 5.76 -24.30
N ALA A 325 16.21 6.19 -24.73
CA ALA A 325 16.60 7.60 -24.67
C ALA A 325 15.73 8.49 -25.56
N THR A 326 15.40 8.04 -26.78
CA THR A 326 14.51 8.77 -27.69
C THR A 326 13.09 8.86 -27.13
N GLN A 327 12.52 7.74 -26.66
CA GLN A 327 11.19 7.74 -26.02
C GLN A 327 11.14 8.61 -24.76
N ALA A 328 12.22 8.65 -23.96
CA ALA A 328 12.29 9.53 -22.80
C ALA A 328 12.29 11.01 -23.20
N ASN A 329 12.99 11.37 -24.28
CA ASN A 329 12.98 12.74 -24.81
C ASN A 329 11.60 13.11 -25.38
N GLU A 330 10.92 12.20 -26.07
CA GLU A 330 9.54 12.41 -26.55
C GLU A 330 8.56 12.61 -25.39
N LEU A 331 8.61 11.75 -24.37
CA LEU A 331 7.77 11.88 -23.16
C LEU A 331 8.01 13.19 -22.41
N THR A 332 9.25 13.65 -22.34
CA THR A 332 9.56 14.94 -21.70
C THR A 332 9.05 16.13 -22.52
N ALA A 333 9.15 16.06 -23.85
CA ALA A 333 8.56 17.07 -24.75
C ALA A 333 7.03 17.11 -24.66
N GLU A 334 6.36 15.96 -24.66
CA GLU A 334 4.89 15.87 -24.50
C GLU A 334 4.45 16.42 -23.14
N ARG A 335 5.16 16.09 -22.06
CA ARG A 335 4.88 16.65 -20.72
C ARG A 335 5.05 18.16 -20.69
N ALA A 336 6.07 18.70 -21.34
CA ALA A 336 6.28 20.15 -21.44
C ALA A 336 5.14 20.83 -22.21
N ALA A 337 4.70 20.25 -23.34
CA ALA A 337 3.58 20.76 -24.12
C ALA A 337 2.26 20.71 -23.34
N HIS A 338 1.98 19.61 -22.65
CA HIS A 338 0.81 19.46 -21.80
C HIS A 338 0.82 20.51 -20.67
N ASN A 339 1.96 20.69 -19.98
CA ASN A 339 2.08 21.70 -18.92
C ASN A 339 1.88 23.12 -19.45
N ALA A 340 2.37 23.45 -20.65
CA ALA A 340 2.12 24.74 -21.28
C ALA A 340 0.62 24.94 -21.58
N SER A 341 -0.08 23.90 -22.05
CA SER A 341 -1.53 23.96 -22.27
C SER A 341 -2.31 24.12 -20.95
N VAL A 342 -1.89 23.46 -19.88
CA VAL A 342 -2.49 23.63 -18.55
C VAL A 342 -2.32 25.07 -18.08
N ALA A 343 -1.12 25.63 -18.19
CA ALA A 343 -0.86 27.03 -17.81
C ALA A 343 -1.72 28.03 -18.61
N ASP A 344 -1.92 27.80 -19.90
CA ASP A 344 -2.81 28.64 -20.73
C ASP A 344 -4.28 28.55 -20.26
N LEU A 345 -4.75 27.34 -19.94
CA LEU A 345 -6.09 27.14 -19.38
C LEU A 345 -6.26 27.78 -18.00
N GLU A 346 -5.25 27.68 -17.13
CA GLU A 346 -5.24 28.34 -15.82
C GLU A 346 -5.31 29.86 -15.96
N ASN A 347 -4.54 30.45 -16.89
CA ASN A 347 -4.59 31.88 -17.18
C ASN A 347 -5.96 32.32 -17.70
N LYS A 348 -6.56 31.54 -18.61
CA LYS A 348 -7.92 31.80 -19.12
C LYS A 348 -8.95 31.72 -17.99
N LEU A 349 -8.87 30.69 -17.15
CA LEU A 349 -9.76 30.53 -16.01
C LEU A 349 -9.62 31.69 -15.02
N ALA A 350 -8.40 32.12 -14.73
CA ALA A 350 -8.13 33.27 -13.87
C ALA A 350 -8.77 34.54 -14.46
N SER A 351 -8.59 34.80 -15.75
CA SER A 351 -9.15 35.98 -16.41
C SER A 351 -10.69 36.01 -16.41
N GLU A 352 -11.33 34.86 -16.67
CA GLU A 352 -12.79 34.75 -16.62
C GLU A 352 -13.30 34.87 -15.17
N THR A 353 -12.56 34.35 -14.19
CA THR A 353 -12.90 34.50 -12.77
C THR A 353 -12.90 35.98 -12.37
N THR A 354 -11.85 36.73 -12.72
CA THR A 354 -11.78 38.17 -12.45
C THR A 354 -12.90 38.94 -13.16
N ARG A 355 -13.24 38.57 -14.40
CA ARG A 355 -14.35 39.18 -15.15
C ARG A 355 -15.70 38.93 -14.50
N LEU A 356 -15.95 37.70 -14.02
CA LEU A 356 -17.18 37.36 -13.32
C LEU A 356 -17.27 38.07 -11.97
N GLU A 357 -16.16 38.19 -11.25
CA GLU A 357 -16.09 38.95 -10.00
C GLU A 357 -16.41 40.43 -10.22
N SER A 358 -15.86 41.06 -11.27
CA SER A 358 -16.19 42.46 -11.59
C SER A 358 -17.66 42.63 -11.98
N ALA A 359 -18.22 41.71 -12.78
CA ALA A 359 -19.63 41.76 -13.16
C ALA A 359 -20.56 41.55 -11.96
N LEU A 360 -20.20 40.68 -11.02
CA LEU A 360 -20.94 40.49 -9.77
C LEU A 360 -20.92 41.76 -8.91
N GLU A 361 -19.79 42.45 -8.86
CA GLU A 361 -19.66 43.70 -8.10
C GLU A 361 -20.48 44.83 -8.73
N GLU A 362 -20.51 44.94 -10.05
CA GLU A 362 -21.40 45.87 -10.76
C GLU A 362 -22.88 45.57 -10.48
N LEU A 363 -23.28 44.31 -10.55
CA LEU A 363 -24.66 43.90 -10.23
C LEU A 363 -25.02 44.17 -8.76
N ARG A 364 -24.07 43.99 -7.82
CA ARG A 364 -24.29 44.34 -6.41
C ARG A 364 -24.54 45.84 -6.25
N LYS A 365 -23.72 46.69 -6.88
CA LYS A 365 -23.90 48.15 -6.83
C LYS A 365 -25.23 48.59 -7.45
N ALA A 366 -25.58 48.03 -8.61
CA ALA A 366 -26.87 48.31 -9.24
C ALA A 366 -28.04 47.91 -8.34
N LYS A 367 -27.96 46.72 -7.72
CA LYS A 367 -28.97 46.27 -6.76
C LYS A 367 -29.06 47.17 -5.54
N GLU A 368 -27.93 47.64 -5.02
CA GLU A 368 -27.88 48.55 -3.87
C GLU A 368 -28.55 49.90 -4.19
N GLN A 369 -28.23 50.48 -5.36
CA GLN A 369 -28.88 51.69 -5.88
C GLN A 369 -30.39 51.51 -6.07
N ASP A 370 -30.82 50.37 -6.62
CA ASP A 370 -32.24 50.05 -6.75
C ASP A 370 -32.90 49.97 -5.37
N THR A 371 -32.27 49.31 -4.38
CA THR A 371 -32.81 49.23 -3.01
C THR A 371 -32.88 50.58 -2.31
N GLU A 372 -31.89 51.47 -2.51
CA GLU A 372 -31.94 52.84 -2.01
C GLU A 372 -33.08 53.63 -2.67
N THR A 373 -33.29 53.44 -3.97
CA THR A 373 -34.37 54.09 -4.71
C THR A 373 -35.73 53.60 -4.23
N TYR A 374 -35.92 52.29 -4.08
CA TYR A 374 -37.16 51.71 -3.56
C TYR A 374 -37.44 52.14 -2.12
N THR A 375 -36.43 52.16 -1.25
CA THR A 375 -36.61 52.60 0.14
C THR A 375 -36.99 54.08 0.22
N SER A 376 -36.40 54.94 -0.61
CA SER A 376 -36.78 56.35 -0.73
C SER A 376 -38.23 56.53 -1.19
N GLN A 377 -38.64 55.81 -2.24
CA GLN A 377 -40.03 55.84 -2.74
C GLN A 377 -41.04 55.36 -1.69
N VAL A 378 -40.71 54.29 -0.95
CA VAL A 378 -41.56 53.79 0.15
C VAL A 378 -41.67 54.83 1.25
N ALA A 379 -40.57 55.48 1.64
CA ALA A 379 -40.58 56.54 2.64
C ALA A 379 -41.43 57.76 2.21
N GLU A 380 -41.34 58.17 0.95
CA GLU A 380 -42.15 59.25 0.39
C GLU A 380 -43.65 58.90 0.38
N LEU A 381 -43.99 57.69 -0.10
CA LEU A 381 -45.37 57.19 -0.08
C LEU A 381 -45.92 57.13 1.35
N GLN A 382 -45.10 56.72 2.32
CA GLN A 382 -45.49 56.64 3.72
C GLN A 382 -45.68 58.02 4.35
N ALA A 383 -44.85 59.01 4.00
CA ALA A 383 -45.04 60.41 4.39
C ALA A 383 -46.34 60.99 3.80
N ARG A 384 -46.61 60.74 2.52
CA ARG A 384 -47.84 61.18 1.86
C ARG A 384 -49.09 60.53 2.45
N PHE A 385 -49.00 59.25 2.79
CA PHE A 385 -50.07 58.53 3.48
C PHE A 385 -50.37 59.15 4.85
N ASN A 386 -49.33 59.48 5.63
CA ASN A 386 -49.50 60.15 6.93
C ASN A 386 -50.12 61.55 6.78
N ALA A 387 -49.70 62.33 5.78
CA ALA A 387 -50.28 63.66 5.52
C ALA A 387 -51.77 63.58 5.17
N LEU A 388 -52.15 62.63 4.29
CA LEU A 388 -53.56 62.38 3.95
C LEU A 388 -54.36 61.92 5.17
N LYS A 389 -53.77 61.10 6.04
CA LYS A 389 -54.39 60.67 7.30
C LYS A 389 -54.64 61.87 8.23
N ASP A 390 -53.69 62.77 8.37
CA ASP A 390 -53.83 63.98 9.19
C ASP A 390 -54.88 64.93 8.61
N GLU A 391 -54.95 65.07 7.29
CA GLU A 391 -55.97 65.86 6.60
C GLU A 391 -57.38 65.28 6.81
N GLN A 392 -57.51 63.96 6.74
CA GLN A 392 -58.75 63.25 7.06
C GLN A 392 -59.19 63.50 8.51
N VAL A 393 -58.25 63.45 9.47
CA VAL A 393 -58.54 63.76 10.88
C VAL A 393 -59.04 65.20 11.03
N ARG A 394 -58.36 66.18 10.43
CA ARG A 394 -58.78 67.60 10.46
C ARG A 394 -60.15 67.83 9.83
N SER A 395 -60.47 67.11 8.74
CA SER A 395 -61.79 67.18 8.09
C SER A 395 -62.90 66.63 9.00
N VAL A 396 -62.64 65.53 9.71
CA VAL A 396 -63.59 64.97 10.68
C VAL A 396 -63.81 65.92 11.87
N GLU A 397 -62.73 66.53 12.38
CA GLU A 397 -62.81 67.53 13.45
C GLU A 397 -63.59 68.78 13.03
N SER A 398 -63.39 69.28 11.80
CA SER A 398 -64.13 70.44 11.28
C SER A 398 -65.61 70.14 11.07
N GLN A 399 -65.96 68.94 10.58
CA GLN A 399 -67.35 68.49 10.47
C GLN A 399 -68.03 68.36 11.84
N GLN A 400 -67.31 67.88 12.87
CA GLN A 400 -67.84 67.86 14.24
C GLN A 400 -68.06 69.28 14.79
N ALA A 401 -67.11 70.20 14.56
CA ALA A 401 -67.25 71.60 14.97
C ALA A 401 -68.44 72.29 14.27
N PHE A 402 -68.63 72.05 12.97
CA PHE A 402 -69.77 72.55 12.19
C PHE A 402 -71.10 72.00 12.71
N ARG A 403 -71.19 70.69 12.96
CA ARG A 403 -72.40 70.08 13.57
C ARG A 403 -72.74 70.72 14.91
N LYS A 404 -71.73 71.03 15.73
CA LYS A 404 -71.91 71.71 17.01
C LYS A 404 -72.44 73.13 16.80
N HIS A 405 -71.89 73.88 15.84
CA HIS A 405 -72.34 75.24 15.51
C HIS A 405 -73.79 75.29 15.00
N VAL A 406 -74.16 74.37 14.10
CA VAL A 406 -75.53 74.25 13.57
C VAL A 406 -76.51 73.88 14.69
N GLY A 407 -76.12 72.97 15.59
CA GLY A 407 -76.92 72.63 16.77
C GLY A 407 -77.21 73.84 17.66
N THR A 408 -76.22 74.70 17.90
CA THR A 408 -76.40 75.93 18.70
C THR A 408 -77.35 76.92 18.02
N ARG A 409 -77.21 77.14 16.70
CA ARG A 409 -78.09 78.05 15.95
C ARG A 409 -79.53 77.56 15.86
N LEU A 410 -79.76 76.26 15.67
CA LEU A 410 -81.10 75.67 15.70
C LEU A 410 -81.76 75.83 17.09
N GLY A 411 -80.98 75.74 18.17
CA GLY A 411 -81.46 76.05 19.52
C GLY A 411 -81.90 77.51 19.66
N MET A 412 -81.16 78.44 19.04
CA MET A 412 -81.45 79.88 19.06
C MET A 412 -82.71 80.23 18.25
N VAL A 413 -82.88 79.63 17.07
CA VAL A 413 -84.09 79.79 16.23
C VAL A 413 -85.32 79.22 16.93
N ARG A 414 -85.20 78.09 17.63
CA ARG A 414 -86.29 77.55 18.46
C ARG A 414 -86.70 78.52 19.58
N SER A 415 -85.74 79.21 20.20
CA SER A 415 -86.01 80.25 21.20
C SER A 415 -86.76 81.43 20.58
N MET A 416 -86.31 81.93 19.42
CA MET A 416 -86.94 83.08 18.76
C MET A 416 -88.37 82.78 18.27
N LEU A 417 -88.65 81.55 17.82
CA LEU A 417 -90.00 81.12 17.45
C LEU A 417 -90.95 81.04 18.67
N GLN A 418 -90.41 80.66 19.83
CA GLN A 418 -91.13 80.66 21.10
C GLN A 418 -91.50 82.09 21.52
N ASP A 419 -90.58 83.05 21.31
CA ASP A 419 -90.77 84.47 21.64
C ASP A 419 -91.77 85.17 20.66
N HIS A 420 -91.74 84.82 19.38
CA HIS A 420 -92.73 85.31 18.40
C HIS A 420 -94.16 84.77 18.64
N MET A 421 -94.30 83.54 19.16
CA MET A 421 -95.61 83.03 19.60
C MET A 421 -96.18 83.78 20.82
N VAL A 422 -95.33 84.41 21.63
CA VAL A 422 -95.74 85.25 22.77
C VAL A 422 -96.18 86.63 22.29
N ALA A 423 -95.52 87.19 21.27
CA ALA A 423 -95.87 88.49 20.69
C ALA A 423 -97.22 88.51 19.94
N VAL A 424 -97.64 87.39 19.33
CA VAL A 424 -98.93 87.26 18.62
C VAL A 424 -100.15 87.22 19.56
N LYS A 425 -99.95 87.18 20.89
CA LYS A 425 -101.05 87.16 21.88
C LYS A 425 -101.52 88.54 22.38
N GLN A 426 -100.97 89.66 21.92
CA GLN A 426 -101.22 90.98 22.56
C GLN A 426 -101.59 92.15 21.64
N ASP A 427 -102.20 91.94 20.46
CA ASP A 427 -102.91 93.04 19.79
C ASP A 427 -104.35 92.72 19.38
N SER A 428 -105.22 93.66 19.71
CA SER A 428 -106.63 93.48 20.05
C SER A 428 -107.57 94.00 18.97
N SER A 429 -108.28 93.12 18.24
CA SER A 429 -109.62 93.39 17.66
C SER A 429 -110.14 92.18 16.87
N LEU A 430 -110.49 91.10 17.57
CA LEU A 430 -111.50 90.10 17.16
C LEU A 430 -112.30 89.71 18.41
N ALA A 431 -112.63 90.74 19.21
CA ALA A 431 -112.97 90.67 20.63
C ALA A 431 -114.47 90.57 20.97
N ALA A 432 -115.35 90.10 20.09
CA ALA A 432 -116.77 90.10 20.44
C ALA A 432 -117.65 89.01 19.82
N LYS A 433 -117.08 87.92 19.27
CA LYS A 433 -117.87 86.79 18.73
C LYS A 433 -117.33 85.38 18.97
N LEU A 434 -116.48 85.19 19.98
CA LEU A 434 -116.22 83.84 20.51
C LEU A 434 -115.92 83.86 22.01
N GLY A 435 -116.83 84.50 22.75
CA GLY A 435 -116.96 84.32 24.20
C GLY A 435 -117.62 82.97 24.51
N LYS A 436 -117.08 82.30 25.54
CA LYS A 436 -117.47 81.01 26.15
C LYS A 436 -116.86 79.76 25.51
N LEU A 437 -115.64 79.42 25.91
CA LEU A 437 -115.32 78.13 26.55
C LEU A 437 -113.86 78.12 27.05
N LEU A 438 -113.69 78.39 28.36
CA LEU A 438 -112.64 77.87 29.28
C LEU A 438 -111.20 78.41 29.07
N GLY A 439 -110.44 78.97 30.02
CA GLY A 439 -110.54 79.14 31.47
C GLY A 439 -109.12 79.13 32.11
N SER A 440 -108.71 80.28 32.66
CA SER A 440 -107.90 80.48 33.91
C SER A 440 -106.38 80.20 34.04
N ASN A 441 -105.68 81.27 34.50
CA ASN A 441 -104.55 81.35 35.47
C ASN A 441 -103.14 80.83 35.10
N ALA A 442 -102.00 81.41 35.54
CA ALA A 442 -101.64 82.68 36.17
C ALA A 442 -100.09 82.75 36.30
N ASN A 443 -99.55 83.98 36.29
CA ASN A 443 -98.33 84.49 36.96
C ASN A 443 -96.92 83.92 36.69
N SER A 444 -96.09 84.70 35.96
CA SER A 444 -95.06 85.64 36.50
C SER A 444 -94.02 85.18 37.55
N PRO A 445 -92.84 85.86 37.67
CA PRO A 445 -92.11 86.67 36.68
C PRO A 445 -90.55 86.74 36.86
N GLU A 446 -89.93 87.63 36.06
CA GLU A 446 -88.77 88.51 36.35
C GLU A 446 -87.36 87.87 36.35
N ARG A 447 -86.27 88.47 35.84
CA ARG A 447 -85.88 89.90 35.60
C ARG A 447 -84.61 89.92 34.71
N ASN A 448 -84.52 90.82 33.71
CA ASN A 448 -83.66 92.03 33.63
C ASN A 448 -82.14 91.79 33.54
N ASP A 449 -81.29 92.54 32.84
CA ASP A 449 -81.31 93.80 32.08
C ASP A 449 -79.99 93.77 31.25
N THR A 450 -79.92 94.00 29.93
CA THR A 450 -79.87 95.30 29.22
C THR A 450 -78.72 96.25 29.69
N PRO A 451 -78.31 97.32 28.95
CA PRO A 451 -77.92 97.49 27.53
C PRO A 451 -76.63 98.43 27.43
N PRO A 452 -76.48 99.46 26.56
CA PRO A 452 -76.19 99.52 25.11
C PRO A 452 -74.97 100.47 24.76
N PRO A 453 -75.01 101.48 23.83
CA PRO A 453 -74.74 101.51 22.37
C PRO A 453 -73.75 102.69 22.00
N PRO A 454 -73.94 103.54 20.96
CA PRO A 454 -74.13 103.38 19.50
C PRO A 454 -73.11 104.22 18.67
N ALA A 455 -73.16 104.10 17.34
CA ALA A 455 -73.38 105.20 16.36
C ALA A 455 -73.26 104.62 14.93
N ALA A 456 -74.36 104.47 14.18
CA ALA A 456 -74.96 105.46 13.25
C ALA A 456 -74.39 105.33 11.81
N THR A 457 -75.13 105.30 10.70
CA THR A 457 -76.53 105.62 10.36
C THR A 457 -76.81 105.24 8.90
N LYS A 458 -78.06 104.88 8.55
CA LYS A 458 -78.95 105.49 7.51
C LYS A 458 -80.08 104.54 7.04
N GLU A 459 -81.33 105.03 7.15
CA GLU A 459 -82.63 104.50 6.64
C GLU A 459 -82.94 105.02 5.20
N PRO A 460 -84.12 104.78 4.55
CA PRO A 460 -85.10 103.65 4.58
C PRO A 460 -85.56 103.16 3.15
N GLY A 461 -86.28 102.03 3.07
CA GLY A 461 -87.03 101.54 1.88
C GLY A 461 -88.23 100.68 2.31
N THR A 462 -89.29 100.60 1.52
CA THR A 462 -90.66 100.19 1.91
C THR A 462 -90.87 98.70 2.21
N MET A 463 -91.81 98.36 3.10
CA MET A 463 -92.13 97.00 3.63
C MET A 463 -92.46 95.91 2.57
N GLU A 464 -92.77 96.29 1.33
CA GLU A 464 -92.98 95.36 0.21
C GLU A 464 -91.66 94.91 -0.44
N GLU A 465 -90.61 95.74 -0.43
CA GLU A 465 -89.28 95.40 -0.95
C GLU A 465 -88.54 94.42 -0.02
N GLU A 466 -88.78 94.49 1.29
CA GLU A 466 -88.20 93.54 2.26
C GLU A 466 -88.80 92.13 2.15
N LEU A 467 -90.08 92.01 1.75
CA LEU A 467 -90.75 90.72 1.56
C LEU A 467 -90.33 90.04 0.25
N GLU A 468 -90.05 90.80 -0.81
CA GLU A 468 -89.56 90.28 -2.09
C GLU A 468 -88.09 89.85 -1.97
N TYR A 469 -87.26 90.64 -1.28
CA TYR A 469 -85.86 90.30 -0.96
C TYR A 469 -85.75 89.03 -0.09
N LEU A 470 -86.65 88.83 0.88
CA LEU A 470 -86.66 87.63 1.73
C LEU A 470 -87.10 86.36 0.96
N SER A 471 -87.90 86.51 -0.10
CA SER A 471 -88.28 85.39 -0.99
C SER A 471 -87.10 84.95 -1.86
N ASP A 472 -86.37 85.91 -2.40
CA ASP A 472 -85.20 85.66 -3.23
C ASP A 472 -84.04 85.05 -2.45
N ASP A 473 -83.78 85.49 -1.20
CA ASP A 473 -82.78 84.88 -0.32
C ASP A 473 -83.14 83.44 0.07
N LEU A 474 -84.42 83.15 0.30
CA LEU A 474 -84.86 81.78 0.61
C LEU A 474 -84.71 80.85 -0.62
N GLN A 475 -85.00 81.38 -1.82
CA GLN A 475 -84.82 80.64 -3.07
C GLN A 475 -83.34 80.42 -3.40
N ALA A 476 -82.48 81.40 -3.12
CA ALA A 476 -81.03 81.29 -3.27
C ALA A 476 -80.45 80.22 -2.34
N PHE A 477 -80.87 80.19 -1.07
CA PHE A 477 -80.44 79.21 -0.09
C PHE A 477 -80.85 77.77 -0.46
N VAL A 478 -82.09 77.57 -0.94
CA VAL A 478 -82.55 76.26 -1.42
C VAL A 478 -81.75 75.78 -2.62
N LYS A 479 -81.36 76.70 -3.52
CA LYS A 479 -80.53 76.38 -4.68
C LYS A 479 -79.11 75.97 -4.28
N GLU A 480 -78.51 76.66 -3.31
CA GLU A 480 -77.19 76.35 -2.76
C GLU A 480 -77.14 74.94 -2.13
N VAL A 481 -78.15 74.58 -1.34
CA VAL A 481 -78.27 73.24 -0.71
C VAL A 481 -78.46 72.12 -1.76
N LEU A 482 -79.11 72.42 -2.88
CA LEU A 482 -79.29 71.46 -3.98
C LEU A 482 -78.00 71.26 -4.79
N ASP A 483 -77.22 72.32 -4.99
CA ASP A 483 -75.94 72.24 -5.68
C ASP A 483 -74.85 71.56 -4.81
N GLU A 484 -74.82 71.81 -3.49
CA GLU A 484 -73.97 71.04 -2.57
C GLU A 484 -74.29 69.54 -2.57
N ASN A 485 -75.57 69.17 -2.63
CA ASN A 485 -75.98 67.76 -2.75
C ASN A 485 -75.55 67.11 -4.07
N ARG A 486 -75.50 67.88 -5.17
CA ARG A 486 -74.95 67.39 -6.45
C ARG A 486 -73.44 67.20 -6.36
N GLU A 487 -72.73 68.06 -5.65
CA GLU A 487 -71.29 67.99 -5.48
C GLU A 487 -70.87 66.80 -4.60
N GLN A 488 -71.59 66.54 -3.51
CA GLN A 488 -71.40 65.35 -2.68
C GLN A 488 -71.62 64.05 -3.46
N LYS A 489 -72.60 63.98 -4.36
CA LYS A 489 -72.81 62.83 -5.24
C LYS A 489 -71.66 62.59 -6.22
N LYS A 490 -71.02 63.64 -6.74
CA LYS A 490 -69.84 63.51 -7.61
C LYS A 490 -68.64 62.94 -6.86
N ILE A 491 -68.41 63.35 -5.61
CA ILE A 491 -67.30 62.87 -4.78
C ILE A 491 -67.46 61.37 -4.46
N ILE A 492 -68.68 60.94 -4.12
CA ILE A 492 -68.97 59.52 -3.84
C ILE A 492 -68.71 58.65 -5.08
N LEU A 493 -69.05 59.13 -6.28
CA LEU A 493 -68.80 58.41 -7.53
C LEU A 493 -67.30 58.27 -7.81
N VAL A 494 -66.51 59.32 -7.58
CA VAL A 494 -65.04 59.29 -7.77
C VAL A 494 -64.39 58.29 -6.80
N LEU A 495 -64.82 58.23 -5.55
CA LEU A 495 -64.32 57.27 -4.57
C LEU A 495 -64.62 55.81 -4.99
N ALA A 496 -65.81 55.54 -5.51
CA ALA A 496 -66.18 54.21 -6.03
C ALA A 496 -65.33 53.78 -7.23
N THR A 497 -65.00 54.70 -8.15
CA THR A 497 -64.09 54.38 -9.27
C THR A 497 -62.64 54.15 -8.82
N ARG A 498 -62.21 54.79 -7.74
CA ARG A 498 -60.84 54.65 -7.20
C ARG A 498 -60.65 53.31 -6.48
N THR A 499 -61.68 52.81 -5.79
CA THR A 499 -61.65 51.47 -5.20
C THR A 499 -61.54 50.38 -6.26
N GLU A 500 -62.27 50.53 -7.38
CA GLU A 500 -62.22 49.57 -8.51
C GLU A 500 -60.86 49.60 -9.23
N GLN A 501 -60.24 50.78 -9.37
CA GLN A 501 -58.88 50.90 -9.91
C GLN A 501 -57.82 50.23 -9.01
N ASN A 502 -57.95 50.36 -7.68
CA ASN A 502 -57.01 49.75 -6.74
C ASN A 502 -57.09 48.21 -6.76
N GLU A 503 -58.29 47.62 -6.87
CA GLU A 503 -58.44 46.17 -7.02
C GLU A 503 -57.79 45.67 -8.33
N LYS A 504 -57.92 46.44 -9.42
CA LYS A 504 -57.31 46.11 -10.71
C LYS A 504 -55.78 46.18 -10.68
N ILE A 505 -55.20 47.14 -9.96
CA ILE A 505 -53.75 47.25 -9.75
C ILE A 505 -53.23 46.07 -8.92
N ASN A 506 -53.93 45.68 -7.86
CA ASN A 506 -53.55 44.53 -7.04
C ASN A 506 -53.59 43.21 -7.84
N SER A 507 -54.57 43.04 -8.73
CA SER A 507 -54.61 41.88 -9.65
C SER A 507 -53.42 41.88 -10.61
N MET A 508 -53.13 43.02 -11.27
CA MET A 508 -52.01 43.11 -12.22
C MET A 508 -50.64 42.92 -11.55
N MET A 509 -50.48 43.38 -10.31
CA MET A 509 -49.26 43.16 -9.53
C MET A 509 -49.09 41.68 -9.19
N GLY A 510 -50.17 41.00 -8.79
CA GLY A 510 -50.17 39.55 -8.54
C GLY A 510 -49.81 38.73 -9.78
N ASP A 511 -50.27 39.13 -10.97
CA ASP A 511 -49.97 38.43 -12.21
C ASP A 511 -48.53 38.69 -12.69
N LYS A 512 -48.01 39.92 -12.57
CA LYS A 512 -46.60 40.23 -12.88
C LYS A 512 -45.61 39.52 -11.94
N ILE A 513 -45.95 39.39 -10.65
CA ILE A 513 -45.14 38.62 -9.71
C ILE A 513 -45.08 37.15 -10.13
N ARG A 514 -46.20 36.59 -10.60
CA ARG A 514 -46.28 35.21 -11.10
C ARG A 514 -45.43 35.02 -12.35
N GLU A 515 -45.57 35.91 -13.32
CA GLU A 515 -44.83 35.90 -14.59
C GLU A 515 -43.30 36.07 -14.37
N TYR A 516 -42.89 36.96 -13.46
CA TYR A 516 -41.49 37.11 -13.07
C TYR A 516 -40.94 35.85 -12.39
N THR A 517 -41.74 35.20 -11.53
CA THR A 517 -41.36 33.96 -10.84
C THR A 517 -41.21 32.81 -11.83
N GLU A 518 -42.13 32.67 -12.78
CA GLU A 518 -42.07 31.67 -13.85
C GLU A 518 -40.88 31.90 -14.79
N HIS A 519 -40.58 33.16 -15.14
CA HIS A 519 -39.43 33.52 -15.96
C HIS A 519 -38.09 33.24 -15.25
N GLN A 520 -37.99 33.50 -13.94
CA GLN A 520 -36.80 33.16 -13.14
C GLN A 520 -36.58 31.65 -12.98
N ILE A 521 -37.66 30.86 -12.97
CA ILE A 521 -37.58 29.39 -12.98
C ILE A 521 -37.09 28.88 -14.35
N ALA A 522 -37.56 29.47 -15.45
CA ALA A 522 -37.17 29.09 -16.80
C ALA A 522 -35.69 29.42 -17.14
N LEU A 523 -35.13 30.48 -16.55
CA LEU A 523 -33.74 30.93 -16.81
C LEU A 523 -32.66 30.15 -16.04
N ASN A 524 -33.03 29.21 -15.16
CA ASN A 524 -32.08 28.53 -14.28
C ASN A 524 -32.06 26.99 -14.50
N PRO A 525 -31.47 26.49 -15.61
CA PRO A 525 -31.47 25.06 -15.97
C PRO A 525 -30.56 24.18 -15.09
N ILE A 526 -29.86 24.77 -14.11
CA ILE A 526 -28.81 24.10 -13.32
C ILE A 526 -29.42 23.19 -12.23
N LYS A 527 -30.67 23.41 -11.81
CA LYS A 527 -31.31 22.56 -10.80
C LYS A 527 -31.88 21.25 -11.36
N GLU A 528 -32.28 21.19 -12.63
CA GLU A 528 -32.79 19.94 -13.22
C GLU A 528 -31.66 18.94 -13.51
N LYS A 529 -30.47 19.39 -13.92
CA LYS A 529 -29.32 18.50 -14.13
C LYS A 529 -28.80 17.87 -12.83
N LYS A 530 -28.67 18.67 -11.76
CA LYS A 530 -28.23 18.13 -10.45
C LYS A 530 -29.23 17.13 -9.86
N HIS A 531 -30.53 17.28 -10.12
CA HIS A 531 -31.53 16.35 -9.59
C HIS A 531 -31.63 15.04 -10.41
N LYS A 532 -31.36 15.09 -11.73
CA LYS A 532 -31.22 13.88 -12.56
C LYS A 532 -29.95 13.10 -12.24
N GLU A 533 -28.80 13.77 -12.10
CA GLU A 533 -27.52 13.09 -11.79
C GLU A 533 -27.53 12.43 -10.39
N HIS A 534 -28.25 13.01 -9.42
CA HIS A 534 -28.37 12.43 -8.09
C HIS A 534 -29.30 11.20 -8.06
N LYS A 535 -30.37 11.18 -8.86
CA LYS A 535 -31.25 10.02 -9.00
C LYS A 535 -30.60 8.87 -9.77
N GLU A 536 -29.75 9.18 -10.76
CA GLU A 536 -29.04 8.17 -11.55
C GLU A 536 -27.91 7.49 -10.77
N LYS A 537 -27.25 8.22 -9.85
CA LYS A 537 -26.28 7.65 -8.90
C LYS A 537 -26.94 6.73 -7.87
N GLU A 538 -28.10 7.10 -7.32
CA GLU A 538 -28.84 6.25 -6.37
C GLU A 538 -29.41 4.98 -7.01
N HIS A 539 -29.72 4.99 -8.32
CA HIS A 539 -30.22 3.80 -9.03
C HIS A 539 -29.10 2.80 -9.33
N LYS A 540 -27.90 3.27 -9.70
CA LYS A 540 -26.74 2.40 -9.96
C LYS A 540 -26.15 1.77 -8.69
N GLU A 541 -26.29 2.43 -7.54
CA GLU A 541 -25.81 1.89 -6.26
C GLU A 541 -26.75 0.81 -5.66
N LYS A 542 -28.02 0.78 -6.10
CA LYS A 542 -29.01 -0.25 -5.71
C LYS A 542 -29.00 -1.50 -6.60
N GLU A 543 -28.53 -1.42 -7.85
CA GLU A 543 -28.45 -2.57 -8.77
C GLU A 543 -27.23 -3.49 -8.52
N HIS A 544 -26.31 -3.13 -7.62
CA HIS A 544 -25.12 -3.95 -7.29
C HIS A 544 -25.23 -4.74 -5.99
N LYS A 545 -26.41 -4.76 -5.34
CA LYS A 545 -26.66 -5.57 -4.14
C LYS A 545 -28.04 -6.25 -4.19
N GLU A 546 -28.18 -7.29 -5.01
CA GLU A 546 -29.15 -8.38 -4.75
C GLU A 546 -28.76 -9.69 -5.48
N PRO A 547 -29.04 -10.87 -4.89
CA PRO A 547 -28.29 -12.11 -5.15
C PRO A 547 -28.88 -13.01 -6.25
N LYS A 548 -27.98 -13.75 -6.91
CA LYS A 548 -28.29 -14.79 -7.91
C LYS A 548 -29.06 -15.97 -7.30
N GLU A 549 -30.29 -16.21 -7.76
CA GLU A 549 -30.98 -17.50 -7.61
C GLU A 549 -30.76 -18.36 -8.86
N HIS A 550 -30.24 -19.58 -8.64
CA HIS A 550 -30.21 -20.68 -9.61
C HIS A 550 -31.25 -21.73 -9.20
N LYS A 551 -31.99 -22.22 -10.20
CA LYS A 551 -33.08 -23.21 -10.12
C LYS A 551 -32.63 -24.65 -9.82
N GLU A 552 -33.58 -25.35 -9.19
CA GLU A 552 -33.96 -26.77 -9.34
C GLU A 552 -33.18 -27.90 -8.64
N GLY A 553 -33.91 -28.70 -7.87
CA GLY A 553 -33.47 -30.01 -7.38
C GLY A 553 -34.43 -30.65 -6.38
N LYS A 554 -35.35 -31.49 -6.87
CA LYS A 554 -36.23 -32.40 -6.10
C LYS A 554 -35.43 -33.42 -5.26
N GLY A 555 -35.97 -33.85 -4.13
CA GLY A 555 -35.54 -35.08 -3.41
C GLY A 555 -35.82 -35.03 -1.91
N VAL A 556 -37.01 -35.39 -1.42
CA VAL A 556 -37.34 -36.72 -0.85
C VAL A 556 -36.79 -36.99 0.56
N LYS A 557 -37.75 -37.01 1.51
CA LYS A 557 -37.90 -37.88 2.71
C LYS A 557 -36.82 -37.97 3.78
N ALA A 558 -37.25 -37.49 4.97
CA ALA A 558 -37.53 -38.26 6.18
C ALA A 558 -36.39 -38.86 7.03
N LYS A 559 -36.53 -38.52 8.33
CA LYS A 559 -35.89 -39.01 9.56
C LYS A 559 -34.51 -38.46 9.90
#